data_AF-A0A1W2H4Q1-F1
#
_entry.id   AF-A0A1W2H4Q1-F1
#
_cell.length_a   1.000
_cell.length_b   1.000
_cell.length_c   1.000
_cell.angle_alpha   90.00
_cell.angle_beta   90.00
_cell.angle_gamma   90.00
#
_symmetry.space_group_name_H-M   'P 1'
#
loop_
_entity.id
_entity.type
_entity.pdbx_description
1 polymer ?
#
loop_
_entity_poly.entity_id
_entity_poly.type
_entity_poly.pdbx_seq_one_letter_code
_entity_poly.pdbx_strand_id
1 'polypeptide(L)' 'MNIVELQLKLHQAIDSITDRSTLEVLNKLLSSDKGPFAKMSLKEYNDAIEKSLQQIKEGEFVSVEDLEKESDIW' A
#
# COMPACT_ATOMS: atom_id res chain seq x y z
N MET A 1 19.28 4.04 6.87
CA MET A 1 19.08 2.69 6.32
C MET A 1 19.05 2.82 4.80
N ASN A 2 19.96 2.16 4.10
CA ASN A 2 20.08 2.17 2.65
C ASN A 2 19.01 1.23 2.02
N ILE A 3 18.53 1.53 0.82
CA ILE A 3 17.65 0.66 0.01
C ILE A 3 18.14 -0.78 -0.04
N VAL A 4 19.45 -1.01 -0.17
CA VAL A 4 20.04 -2.36 -0.21
C VAL A 4 19.85 -3.10 1.11
N GLU A 5 20.00 -2.41 2.25
CA GLU A 5 19.79 -3.00 3.58
C GLU A 5 18.31 -3.31 3.83
N LEU A 6 17.42 -2.47 3.30
CA LEU A 6 15.96 -2.68 3.37
C LEU A 6 15.56 -3.91 2.55
N GLN A 7 16.09 -4.05 1.33
CA GLN A 7 15.84 -5.20 0.46
C GLN A 7 16.32 -6.50 1.11
N LEU A 8 17.50 -6.49 1.73
CA LEU A 8 18.03 -7.66 2.44
C LEU A 8 17.12 -8.08 3.61
N LYS A 9 16.67 -7.12 4.43
CA LYS A 9 15.76 -7.41 5.55
C LYS A 9 14.41 -7.94 5.08
N LEU A 10 13.87 -7.42 3.98
CA LEU A 10 12.64 -7.90 3.38
C LEU A 10 12.78 -9.35 2.90
N HIS A 11 13.88 -9.69 2.22
CA HIS A 11 14.15 -11.07 1.83
C HIS A 11 14.25 -12.00 3.04
N GLN A 12 15.01 -11.62 4.06
CA GLN A 12 15.13 -12.42 5.29
C GLN A 12 13.78 -12.63 5.99
N ALA A 13 12.92 -11.61 6.01
CA ALA A 13 11.59 -11.72 6.58
C ALA A 13 10.72 -12.69 5.78
N ILE A 14 10.73 -12.59 4.44
CA ILE A 14 9.95 -13.49 3.57
C ILE A 14 10.46 -14.94 3.67
N ASP A 15 11.79 -15.14 3.68
CA ASP A 15 12.41 -16.47 3.78
C ASP A 15 12.13 -17.17 5.12
N SER A 16 11.80 -16.40 6.16
CA SER A 16 11.43 -16.95 7.47
C SER A 16 9.98 -17.44 7.55
N ILE A 17 9.15 -17.15 6.54
CA ILE A 17 7.74 -17.55 6.50
C ILE A 17 7.66 -19.02 6.07
N THR A 18 7.21 -19.88 6.98
CA THR A 18 7.04 -21.32 6.73
C THR A 18 5.62 -21.68 6.29
N ASP A 19 4.66 -20.80 6.55
CA ASP A 19 3.28 -20.99 6.10
C ASP A 19 3.12 -20.63 4.61
N ARG A 20 2.77 -21.65 3.84
CA ARG A 20 2.52 -21.53 2.40
C ARG A 20 1.36 -20.60 2.08
N SER A 21 0.31 -20.58 2.91
CA SER A 21 -0.86 -19.74 2.63
C SER A 21 -0.51 -18.25 2.72
N THR A 22 0.30 -17.88 3.71
CA THR A 22 0.87 -16.54 3.87
C THR A 22 1.75 -16.15 2.68
N LEU A 23 2.59 -17.07 2.19
CA LEU A 23 3.42 -16.82 1.00
C LEU A 23 2.58 -16.59 -0.27
N GLU A 24 1.48 -17.33 -0.44
CA GLU A 24 0.57 -17.18 -1.59
C GLU A 24 -0.17 -15.82 -1.56
N VAL A 25 -0.60 -15.36 -0.37
CA VAL A 25 -1.20 -14.03 -0.19
C VAL A 25 -0.19 -12.92 -0.48
N LEU A 26 1.03 -13.02 0.06
CA LEU A 26 2.10 -12.05 -0.19
C LEU A 26 2.45 -11.98 -1.67
N ASN A 27 2.57 -13.12 -2.34
CA ASN A 27 2.84 -13.15 -3.77
C ASN A 27 1.72 -12.48 -4.58
N LYS A 28 0.46 -12.69 -4.18
CA LYS A 28 -0.70 -12.06 -4.84
C LYS A 28 -0.75 -10.55 -4.64
N LEU A 29 -0.37 -10.07 -3.45
CA LEU A 29 -0.23 -8.64 -3.14
C LEU A 29 0.89 -7.99 -3.96
N LEU A 30 2.07 -8.61 -4.00
CA LEU A 30 3.26 -8.08 -4.66
C LEU A 30 3.20 -8.19 -6.20
N SER A 31 2.53 -9.22 -6.72
CA SER A 31 2.35 -9.41 -8.17
C SER A 31 1.16 -8.62 -8.73
N SER A 32 0.39 -7.94 -7.89
CA SER A 32 -0.71 -7.10 -8.34
C SER A 32 -0.15 -5.78 -8.89
N ASP A 33 -0.06 -5.69 -10.22
CA ASP A 33 0.31 -4.47 -10.96
C ASP A 33 -0.74 -3.34 -10.82
N LYS A 34 -1.83 -3.60 -10.09
CA LYS A 34 -2.96 -2.69 -9.82
C LYS A 34 -3.20 -2.47 -8.32
N GLY A 35 -2.20 -2.72 -7.48
CA GLY A 35 -2.29 -2.42 -6.06
C GLY A 35 -2.22 -0.91 -5.77
N PRO A 36 -2.60 -0.46 -4.56
CA PRO A 36 -2.45 0.94 -4.13
C PRO A 36 -0.99 1.43 -4.16
N PHE A 37 -0.02 0.52 -4.32
CA PHE A 37 1.40 0.79 -4.41
C PHE A 37 1.97 0.52 -5.82
N ALA A 38 1.12 0.41 -6.84
CA ALA A 38 1.57 0.30 -8.23
C ALA A 38 2.51 1.47 -8.57
N LYS A 39 3.51 1.21 -9.41
CA LYS A 39 4.43 2.26 -9.86
C LYS A 39 3.66 3.33 -10.61
N MET A 40 3.51 4.49 -9.99
CA MET A 40 2.91 5.66 -10.62
C MET A 40 3.95 6.37 -11.47
N SER A 41 3.55 6.81 -12.66
CA SER A 41 4.27 7.85 -13.38
C SER A 41 4.21 9.18 -12.61
N LEU A 42 5.15 10.08 -12.89
CA LEU A 42 5.15 11.42 -12.28
C LEU A 42 3.83 12.17 -12.52
N LYS A 43 3.23 11.96 -13.70
CA LYS A 43 1.93 12.55 -14.04
C LYS A 43 0.82 11.99 -13.15
N GLU A 44 0.71 10.68 -13.05
CA GLU A 44 -0.31 10.03 -12.21
C GLU A 44 -0.17 10.44 -10.73
N TYR A 45 1.06 10.60 -10.25
CA TYR A 45 1.33 11.10 -8.90
C TYR A 45 0.80 12.53 -8.70
N ASN A 46 1.08 13.44 -9.63
CA ASN A 46 0.59 14.81 -9.58
C ASN A 46 -0.94 14.88 -9.69
N ASP A 47 -1.54 14.10 -10.60
CA ASP A 47 -2.99 14.02 -10.78
C ASP A 47 -3.68 13.51 -9.50
N ALA A 48 -3.06 12.55 -8.78
CA ALA A 48 -3.58 12.07 -7.50
C ALA A 48 -3.52 13.14 -6.39
N ILE A 49 -2.48 13.98 -6.37
CA ILE A 49 -2.38 15.10 -5.44
C ILE A 49 -3.46 16.15 -5.74
N GLU A 50 -3.63 16.55 -7.00
CA GLU A 50 -4.67 17.51 -7.38
C GLU A 50 -6.07 17.01 -7.01
N LYS A 51 -6.35 15.73 -7.28
CA LYS A 51 -7.61 15.10 -6.89
C LYS A 51 -7.81 15.13 -5.37
N SER A 52 -6.80 14.78 -4.60
CA SER A 52 -6.88 14.81 -3.12
C SER A 52 -7.12 16.23 -2.60
N LEU A 53 -6.47 17.23 -3.18
CA LEU A 53 -6.70 18.64 -2.84
C LEU A 53 -8.12 19.09 -3.18
N GLN A 54 -8.70 18.59 -4.27
CA GLN A 54 -10.07 18.89 -4.66
C GLN A 54 -11.07 18.26 -3.68
N GLN A 55 -10.86 17.00 -3.30
CA GLN A 55 -11.71 16.31 -2.31
C GLN A 55 -11.72 17.04 -0.96
N ILE A 56 -10.56 17.54 -0.51
CA ILE A 56 -10.47 18.37 0.70
C ILE A 56 -11.30 19.65 0.56
N LYS A 57 -11.26 20.32 -0.60
CA LYS A 57 -12.07 21.53 -0.85
C LYS A 57 -13.57 21.23 -0.87
N GLU A 58 -13.95 20.06 -1.36
CA GLU A 58 -15.33 19.59 -1.44
C GLU A 58 -15.85 19.01 -0.11
N GLY A 59 -14.98 18.86 0.89
CA GLY A 59 -15.32 18.28 2.19
C GLY A 59 -15.45 16.75 2.15
N GLU A 60 -14.94 16.11 1.10
CA GLU A 60 -14.86 14.66 0.97
C GLU A 60 -13.65 14.13 1.74
N PHE A 61 -13.79 13.98 3.05
CA PHE A 61 -12.79 13.34 3.91
C PHE A 61 -13.42 12.30 4.82
N VAL A 62 -12.66 11.26 5.12
CA VAL A 62 -13.06 10.18 6.03
C VAL A 62 -12.58 10.54 7.44
N SER A 63 -13.43 10.34 8.45
CA SER A 63 -13.02 10.58 9.83
C SER A 63 -12.11 9.45 10.32
N VAL A 64 -11.31 9.72 11.36
CA VAL A 64 -10.48 8.69 12.00
C VAL A 64 -11.34 7.52 12.50
N GLU A 65 -12.53 7.82 13.02
CA GLU A 65 -13.48 6.84 13.55
C GLU A 65 -14.07 5.94 12.45
N ASP A 66 -14.22 6.46 11.23
CA ASP A 66 -14.65 5.68 10.07
C ASP A 66 -13.50 4.79 9.54
N LEU A 67 -12.26 5.27 9.58
CA LEU A 67 -11.07 4.47 9.24
C LEU A 67 -10.87 3.30 10.21
N GLU A 68 -11.10 3.52 11.51
CA GLU A 68 -11.02 2.46 12.52
C GLU A 68 -12.07 1.37 12.28
N LYS A 69 -13.31 1.75 11.94
CA LYS A 69 -14.38 0.79 11.58
C LYS A 69 -14.07 0.01 10.31
N GLU A 70 -13.49 0.64 9.29
CA GLU A 70 -13.09 -0.06 8.07
C GLU A 70 -11.94 -1.04 8.32
N SER A 71 -11.00 -0.69 9.21
CA SER A 71 -9.89 -1.56 9.60
C SER A 71 -10.35 -2.84 10.31
N ASP A 72 -11.43 -2.79 11.08
CA ASP A 72 -11.99 -3.97 11.78
C ASP A 72 -12.70 -4.95 10.83
N ILE A 73 -13.02 -4.52 9.60
CA ILE A 73 -13.74 -5.30 8.58
C ILE A 73 -12.77 -5.98 7.59
N TRP A 74 -11.51 -5.56 7.55
CA TRP A 74 -10.43 -6.13 6.72
C TRP A 74 -9.74 -7.32 7.38
#